data_AF-A0A968DVY4-F1
#
_entry.id   AF-A0A968DVY4-F1
#
_cell.length_a   1.000
_cell.length_b   1.000
_cell.length_c   1.000
_cell.angle_alpha   90.00
_cell.angle_beta   90.00
_cell.angle_gamma   90.00
#
_symmetry.space_group_name_H-M   'P 1'
#
loop_
_entity.id
_entity.type
_entity.pdbx_description
1 polymer ?
#
loop_
_entity_poly.entity_id
_entity_poly.type
_entity_poly.pdbx_seq_one_letter_code
_entity_poly.pdbx_strand_id
1 'polypeptide(L)' 'MTPGRSGQKFQTNILKKIQDLRKKFPKVTISIDGGVNLKNAPKLLASGVDTLCAASAIYKSKNPKKVIYQFKNLKTN' A
#
# COMPACT_ATOMS: atom_id res chain seq x y z
N MET A 1 0.00 7.75 -10.69
CA MET A 1 0.13 8.78 -9.63
C MET A 1 0.84 9.97 -10.22
N THR A 2 0.24 11.14 -10.11
CA THR A 2 0.92 12.43 -10.30
C THR A 2 0.98 13.08 -8.92
N PRO A 3 2.15 13.50 -8.42
CA PRO A 3 2.25 14.11 -7.08
C PRO A 3 1.35 15.35 -6.97
N GLY A 4 0.64 15.54 -5.86
CA GLY A 4 -0.02 16.82 -5.56
C GLY A 4 -1.27 16.80 -4.69
N ARG A 5 -2.10 15.74 -4.68
CA ARG A 5 -3.39 15.76 -3.94
C ARG A 5 -3.69 14.46 -3.19
N SER A 6 -3.88 14.57 -1.86
CA SER A 6 -4.35 13.48 -1.01
C SER A 6 -5.80 13.09 -1.36
N GLY A 7 -6.09 11.80 -1.56
CA GLY A 7 -7.45 11.28 -1.81
C GLY A 7 -7.73 10.72 -3.21
N GLN A 8 -6.72 10.58 -4.07
CA GLN A 8 -6.89 10.01 -5.41
C GLN A 8 -7.18 8.50 -5.38
N LYS A 9 -8.01 8.02 -6.31
CA LYS A 9 -8.36 6.60 -6.46
C LYS A 9 -7.12 5.76 -6.76
N PHE A 10 -7.03 4.59 -6.12
CA PHE A 10 -5.98 3.61 -6.35
C PHE A 10 -5.94 3.20 -7.83
N GLN A 11 -4.79 3.37 -8.49
CA GLN A 11 -4.64 3.03 -9.90
C GLN A 11 -4.10 1.61 -10.04
N THR A 12 -4.80 0.74 -10.75
CA THR A 12 -4.40 -0.67 -10.96
C THR A 12 -3.08 -0.80 -11.73
N ASN A 13 -2.72 0.19 -12.54
CA ASN A 13 -1.44 0.26 -13.25
C ASN A 13 -0.21 0.22 -12.32
N ILE A 14 -0.36 0.61 -11.04
CA ILE A 14 0.71 0.57 -10.05
C ILE A 14 1.10 -0.86 -9.70
N LEU A 15 0.16 -1.81 -9.71
CA LEU A 15 0.46 -3.22 -9.43
C LEU A 15 1.42 -3.78 -10.48
N LYS A 16 1.20 -3.47 -11.77
CA LYS A 16 2.09 -3.89 -12.85
C LYS A 16 3.49 -3.28 -12.67
N LYS A 17 3.57 -1.99 -12.34
CA LYS A 17 4.87 -1.33 -12.07
C LYS A 17 5.62 -1.97 -10.91
N ILE A 18 4.94 -2.32 -9.82
CA ILE A 18 5.55 -3.02 -8.68
C ILE A 18 6.08 -4.38 -9.12
N GLN A 19 5.29 -5.16 -9.86
CA GLN A 19 5.71 -6.48 -10.35
C GLN A 19 6.92 -6.37 -11.28
N ASP A 20 6.92 -5.41 -12.19
CA ASP A 20 8.04 -5.18 -13.12
C ASP A 20 9.30 -4.74 -12.34
N LEU A 21 9.16 -3.88 -11.32
CA LEU A 21 10.26 -3.49 -10.43
C LEU A 21 10.80 -4.67 -9.63
N ARG A 22 9.93 -5.50 -9.04
CA ARG A 22 10.33 -6.69 -8.28
C ARG A 22 11.07 -7.69 -9.16
N LYS A 23 10.63 -7.89 -10.39
CA LYS A 23 11.33 -8.75 -11.38
C LYS A 23 12.72 -8.21 -11.71
N LYS A 24 12.84 -6.89 -11.93
CA LYS A 24 14.12 -6.25 -12.30
C LYS A 24 15.09 -6.11 -11.12
N PHE A 25 14.56 -5.93 -9.92
CA PHE A 25 15.33 -5.66 -8.71
C PHE A 25 14.84 -6.53 -7.53
N PRO A 26 15.11 -7.84 -7.55
CA PRO A 26 14.52 -8.79 -6.60
C PRO A 26 14.89 -8.52 -5.14
N LYS A 27 16.02 -7.85 -4.88
CA LYS A 27 16.54 -7.57 -3.53
C LYS A 27 16.26 -6.14 -3.04
N VAL A 28 15.73 -5.26 -3.87
CA VAL A 28 15.48 -3.87 -3.46
C VAL A 28 14.19 -3.80 -2.67
N THR A 29 14.19 -2.98 -1.62
CA THR A 29 12.98 -2.67 -0.86
C THR A 29 12.06 -1.79 -1.70
N ILE A 30 10.83 -2.26 -1.92
CA ILE A 30 9.78 -1.52 -2.63
C ILE A 30 8.77 -1.02 -1.60
N SER A 31 8.61 0.31 -1.54
CA SER A 31 7.65 0.98 -0.65
C SER A 31 6.57 1.68 -1.46
N ILE A 32 5.33 1.68 -0.95
CA ILE A 32 4.23 2.44 -1.54
C ILE A 32 3.75 3.53 -0.60
N ASP A 33 3.79 4.75 -1.10
CA ASP A 33 3.19 5.93 -0.48
C ASP A 33 2.11 6.54 -1.37
N GLY A 34 1.01 6.97 -0.74
CA GLY A 34 -0.17 7.51 -1.40
C GLY A 34 -1.32 6.50 -1.56
N GLY A 35 -2.45 6.82 -0.94
CA GLY A 35 -3.72 6.11 -1.18
C GLY A 35 -3.81 4.69 -0.59
N VAL A 36 -2.89 4.29 0.28
CA VAL A 36 -2.92 2.97 0.96
C VAL A 36 -4.06 2.93 1.98
N ASN A 37 -4.83 1.85 1.97
CA ASN A 37 -5.90 1.56 2.93
C ASN A 37 -6.11 0.04 3.04
N LEU A 38 -6.96 -0.39 3.98
CA LEU A 38 -7.19 -1.83 4.22
C LEU A 38 -7.80 -2.58 3.02
N LYS A 39 -8.44 -1.89 2.07
CA LYS A 39 -9.03 -2.53 0.88
C LYS A 39 -7.98 -2.86 -0.18
N ASN A 40 -6.93 -2.06 -0.31
CA ASN A 40 -5.89 -2.26 -1.33
C ASN A 40 -4.59 -2.85 -0.78
N ALA A 41 -4.35 -2.79 0.54
CA ALA A 41 -3.14 -3.30 1.16
C ALA A 41 -2.84 -4.77 0.85
N PRO A 42 -3.80 -5.73 0.90
CA PRO A 42 -3.52 -7.12 0.51
C PRO A 42 -3.02 -7.26 -0.94
N LYS A 43 -3.61 -6.51 -1.87
CA LYS A 43 -3.22 -6.54 -3.30
C LYS A 43 -1.84 -5.94 -3.52
N LEU A 44 -1.49 -4.90 -2.76
CA LEU A 44 -0.17 -4.27 -2.80
C LEU A 44 0.91 -5.24 -2.30
N LEU A 45 0.68 -5.88 -1.16
CA LEU A 45 1.61 -6.88 -0.61
C LEU A 45 1.79 -8.05 -1.59
N ALA A 46 0.69 -8.60 -2.13
CA ALA A 46 0.73 -9.66 -3.13
C ALA A 46 1.45 -9.28 -4.44
N SER A 47 1.57 -7.98 -4.74
CA SER A 47 2.31 -7.53 -5.93
C SER A 47 3.84 -7.46 -5.73
N GLY A 48 4.32 -7.64 -4.50
CA GLY A 48 5.75 -7.64 -4.17
C GLY A 48 6.25 -6.37 -3.48
N VAL A 49 5.34 -5.58 -2.88
CA VAL A 49 5.68 -4.44 -2.01
C VAL A 49 6.12 -4.94 -0.63
N ASP A 50 7.18 -4.36 -0.09
CA ASP A 50 7.68 -4.70 1.25
C ASP A 50 7.09 -3.79 2.34
N THR A 51 6.85 -2.51 2.01
CA THR A 51 6.42 -1.52 3.02
C THR A 51 5.26 -0.64 2.51
N LEU A 52 4.29 -0.38 3.41
CA LEU A 52 3.06 0.36 3.14
C LEU A 52 2.98 1.63 3.99
N CYS A 53 2.86 2.80 3.34
CA CYS A 53 2.63 4.07 4.02
C CYS A 53 1.12 4.41 4.06
N ALA A 54 0.48 4.16 5.20
CA ALA A 54 -0.99 4.24 5.36
C ALA A 54 -1.49 5.44 6.19
N ALA A 55 -0.84 6.60 6.06
CA ALA A 55 -1.09 7.77 6.92
C ALA A 55 -2.58 8.17 6.98
N SER A 56 -3.19 8.54 5.85
CA SER A 56 -4.59 9.01 5.85
C SER A 56 -5.59 7.94 6.29
N ALA A 57 -5.32 6.66 6.01
CA ALA A 57 -6.16 5.55 6.47
C ALA A 57 -6.15 5.39 8.00
N ILE A 58 -5.02 5.68 8.65
CA ILE A 58 -4.89 5.63 10.11
C ILE A 58 -5.44 6.93 10.74
N TYR A 59 -4.93 8.09 10.33
CA TYR A 59 -5.22 9.37 10.99
C TYR A 59 -6.63 9.90 10.76
N LYS A 60 -7.29 9.54 9.64
CA LYS A 60 -8.70 9.92 9.39
C LYS A 60 -9.70 8.87 9.87
N SER A 61 -9.25 7.78 10.49
CA SER A 61 -10.13 6.76 11.05
C SER A 61 -10.76 7.22 12.36
N LYS A 62 -12.01 6.82 12.60
CA LYS A 62 -12.66 6.98 13.91
C LYS A 62 -11.92 6.24 15.03
N ASN A 63 -11.16 5.20 14.70
CA ASN A 63 -10.38 4.42 15.66
C ASN A 63 -9.02 4.02 15.05
N PRO A 64 -7.98 4.87 15.21
CA PRO A 64 -6.64 4.60 14.68
C PRO A 64 -6.02 3.31 15.23
N LYS A 65 -6.22 3.00 16.52
CA LYS A 65 -5.71 1.77 17.15
C LYS A 65 -6.25 0.52 16.45
N LYS A 66 -7.56 0.49 16.19
CA LYS A 66 -8.21 -0.61 15.46
C LYS A 66 -7.63 -0.76 14.05
N VAL A 67 -7.43 0.35 13.34
CA VAL A 67 -6.88 0.31 11.98
C VAL A 67 -5.44 -0.18 11.95
N ILE A 68 -4.60 0.27 12.90
CA ILE A 68 -3.23 -0.25 13.06
C ILE A 68 -3.26 -1.76 13.33
N TYR A 69 -4.14 -2.23 14.22
CA TYR A 69 -4.31 -3.67 14.47
C TYR A 69 -4.71 -4.42 13.19
N GLN A 70 -5.64 -3.88 12.40
CA GLN A 70 -6.04 -4.49 11.13
C GLN A 70 -4.88 -4.56 10.13
N PHE A 71 -4.06 -3.51 10.02
CA PHE A 71 -2.86 -3.52 9.18
C PHE A 71 -1.83 -4.57 9.63
N LYS A 72 -1.59 -4.70 10.94
CA LYS A 72 -0.66 -5.70 11.49
C LYS A 72 -1.13 -7.14 11.27
N ASN A 73 -2.45 -7.35 11.15
CA ASN A 73 -3.05 -8.67 10.97
C ASN A 73 -3.48 -8.95 9.52
N LEU A 74 -2.96 -8.20 8.54
CA LEU A 74 -3.16 -8.53 7.14
C LEU A 74 -2.49 -9.87 6.85
N LYS A 75 -3.29 -10.89 6.53
CA LYS A 75 -2.77 -12.16 6.02
C LYS A 75 -2.34 -11.96 4.57
N THR A 76 -1.05 -12.10 4.31
CA THR A 76 -0.54 -12.42 2.98
C THR A 76 -0.67 -13.92 2.80
N ASN A 77 -1.59 -14.34 1.93
CA ASN A 77 -1.66 -15.73 1.43
C ASN A 77 -0.47 -16.00 0.51
#